data_AF-A0A970RUB1-F1
#
_entry.id   AF-A0A970RUB1-F1
#
_cell.length_a   1.000
_cell.length_b   1.000
_cell.length_c   1.000
_cell.angle_alpha   90.00
_cell.angle_beta   90.00
_cell.angle_gamma   90.00
#
_symmetry.space_group_name_H-M   'P 1'
#
loop_
_entity.id
_entity.type
_entity.pdbx_description
1 polymer ?
#
loop_
_entity_poly.entity_id
_entity_poly.type
_entity_poly.pdbx_seq_one_letter_code
_entity_poly.pdbx_strand_id
1 'polypeptide(L)'
;MKLTLSPTPKNLREALEIEGFRFPCGGKGVCGRCRVKAPLIPPTALDYRFFSEAEINEGMRLACDKTIGGAMEIECYMQKAPAPRKLYDPTVSAVLGGTASEISIIEDGDIIETLVLPTPKPDTIKLRSLAGKNAVELYEKYGVAKASTMLVAGTPEIMEAFFGRGADISDYSRSGDTVEASLFDMPSEEVYLPPIPNGYMGSLELLELDGIPEGSLLILGGKAVKIIYKGETVAPISALPMEKAGESEARAVYAAIKYFGEQYDFSDIYLVGKLPSPIEARLQKGGIIYKTQESAATARAAAALSDNKFKTRLDKLARKAYALDLSEEERWQELLALS
;
A
#
# COMPACT_ATOMS: atom_id res chain seq x y z
N MET A 1 -17.75 -2.24 -14.19
CA MET A 1 -18.41 -2.95 -15.32
C MET A 1 -19.63 -3.70 -14.81
N LYS A 2 -20.78 -3.61 -15.48
CA LYS A 2 -21.98 -4.39 -15.10
C LYS A 2 -21.87 -5.84 -15.57
N LEU A 3 -22.26 -6.78 -14.73
CA LEU A 3 -22.25 -8.23 -15.00
C LEU A 3 -23.56 -8.84 -14.54
N THR A 4 -24.09 -9.77 -15.33
CA THR A 4 -25.20 -10.63 -14.93
C THR A 4 -24.64 -12.00 -14.58
N LEU A 5 -24.71 -12.37 -13.31
CA LEU A 5 -24.19 -13.65 -12.81
C LEU A 5 -25.33 -14.67 -12.69
N SER A 6 -25.01 -15.91 -13.05
CA SER A 6 -25.91 -17.06 -12.89
C SER A 6 -25.86 -17.63 -11.46
N PRO A 7 -26.91 -18.31 -10.98
CA PRO A 7 -27.02 -18.80 -9.60
C PRO A 7 -26.07 -19.95 -9.22
N THR A 8 -25.35 -20.48 -10.20
CA THR A 8 -24.33 -21.53 -10.02
C THR A 8 -23.01 -20.99 -10.56
N PRO A 9 -21.97 -20.88 -9.72
CA PRO A 9 -21.81 -21.37 -8.33
C PRO A 9 -22.51 -20.52 -7.24
N LYS A 10 -22.74 -21.09 -6.05
CA LYS A 10 -23.33 -20.37 -4.89
C LYS A 10 -22.39 -19.31 -4.30
N ASN A 11 -21.10 -19.37 -4.60
CA ASN A 11 -20.10 -18.42 -4.11
C ASN A 11 -19.87 -17.33 -5.17
N LEU A 12 -20.00 -16.06 -4.77
CA LEU A 12 -19.79 -14.93 -5.68
C LEU A 12 -18.36 -14.92 -6.24
N ARG A 13 -17.38 -15.35 -5.44
CA ARG A 13 -15.99 -15.50 -5.86
C ARG A 13 -15.84 -16.45 -7.03
N GLU A 14 -16.38 -17.66 -6.90
CA GLU A 14 -16.27 -18.69 -7.94
C GLU A 14 -16.98 -18.24 -9.23
N ALA A 15 -18.12 -17.55 -9.10
CA ALA A 15 -18.84 -17.01 -10.25
C ALA A 15 -18.00 -15.97 -11.00
N LEU A 16 -17.31 -15.09 -10.27
CA LEU A 16 -16.38 -14.12 -10.86
C LEU A 16 -15.11 -14.77 -11.42
N GLU A 17 -14.59 -15.84 -10.81
CA GLU A 17 -13.46 -16.59 -11.33
C GLU A 17 -13.77 -17.25 -12.69
N ILE A 18 -14.99 -17.77 -12.88
CA ILE A 18 -15.47 -18.29 -14.17
C ILE A 18 -15.51 -17.20 -15.24
N GLU A 19 -15.91 -15.99 -14.86
CA GLU A 19 -15.91 -14.82 -15.76
C GLU A 19 -14.50 -14.27 -16.07
N GLY A 20 -13.45 -14.88 -15.51
CA GLY A 20 -12.04 -14.52 -15.76
C GLY A 20 -11.49 -13.46 -14.79
N PHE A 21 -12.22 -13.13 -13.73
CA PHE A 21 -11.69 -12.27 -12.67
C PHE A 21 -10.78 -13.07 -11.73
N ARG A 22 -9.77 -12.40 -11.18
CA ARG A 22 -8.88 -13.01 -10.19
C ARG A 22 -8.94 -12.23 -8.90
N PHE A 23 -8.90 -12.97 -7.81
CA PHE A 23 -8.90 -12.43 -6.46
C PHE A 23 -7.46 -12.19 -6.04
N PRO A 24 -7.00 -10.94 -5.89
CA PRO A 24 -5.58 -10.65 -5.73
C PRO A 24 -4.95 -11.35 -4.52
N CYS A 25 -5.73 -11.53 -3.44
CA CYS A 25 -5.33 -12.28 -2.24
C CYS A 25 -5.79 -13.74 -2.16
N GLY A 26 -6.22 -14.31 -3.29
CA GLY A 26 -6.81 -15.65 -3.34
C GLY A 26 -8.09 -15.77 -2.52
N GLY A 27 -8.82 -14.66 -2.34
CA GLY A 27 -10.10 -14.63 -1.62
C GLY A 27 -10.00 -14.70 -0.10
N LYS A 28 -8.85 -14.39 0.50
CA LYS A 28 -8.63 -14.50 1.97
C LYS A 28 -9.20 -13.35 2.81
N GLY A 29 -9.78 -12.33 2.18
CA GLY A 29 -10.35 -11.17 2.91
C GLY A 29 -9.31 -10.24 3.56
N VAL A 30 -8.08 -10.19 3.03
CA VAL A 30 -6.99 -9.39 3.63
C VAL A 30 -6.65 -8.11 2.85
N CYS A 31 -7.13 -7.97 1.61
CA CYS A 31 -6.70 -6.89 0.72
C CYS A 31 -7.77 -5.84 0.38
N GLY A 32 -9.06 -6.11 0.58
CA GLY A 32 -10.13 -5.16 0.25
C GLY A 32 -10.32 -4.84 -1.25
N ARG A 33 -9.74 -5.63 -2.17
CA ARG A 33 -9.74 -5.34 -3.62
C ARG A 33 -10.79 -6.04 -4.46
N CYS A 34 -11.51 -7.01 -3.90
CA CYS A 34 -12.58 -7.70 -4.62
C CYS A 34 -13.90 -6.92 -4.59
N ARG A 35 -13.83 -5.64 -4.97
CA ARG A 35 -14.91 -4.68 -4.81
C ARG A 35 -15.99 -4.87 -5.86
N VAL A 36 -17.24 -4.97 -5.39
CA VAL A 36 -18.43 -5.03 -6.23
C VAL A 36 -19.53 -4.15 -5.63
N LYS A 37 -20.41 -3.62 -6.47
CA LYS A 37 -21.69 -3.03 -6.04
C LYS A 37 -22.77 -4.09 -6.19
N ALA A 38 -23.29 -4.55 -5.06
CA ALA A 38 -24.29 -5.61 -4.97
C ALA A 38 -25.26 -5.31 -3.80
N PRO A 39 -26.17 -4.33 -3.95
CA PRO A 39 -27.02 -3.85 -2.86
C PRO A 39 -27.97 -4.93 -2.29
N LEU A 40 -28.30 -5.95 -3.08
CA LEU A 40 -29.15 -7.08 -2.66
C LEU A 40 -28.43 -8.08 -1.75
N ILE A 41 -27.10 -8.02 -1.67
CA ILE A 41 -26.32 -8.87 -0.78
C ILE A 41 -26.13 -8.11 0.55
N PRO A 42 -26.41 -8.71 1.71
CA PRO A 42 -26.20 -8.05 2.99
C PRO A 42 -24.70 -7.82 3.28
N PRO A 43 -24.32 -6.74 3.97
CA PRO A 43 -22.94 -6.51 4.34
C PRO A 43 -22.48 -7.48 5.45
N THR A 44 -21.20 -7.83 5.44
CA THR A 44 -20.54 -8.67 6.46
C THR A 44 -19.56 -7.84 7.27
N ALA A 45 -19.06 -8.40 8.38
CA ALA A 45 -17.98 -7.80 9.18
C ALA A 45 -16.73 -7.46 8.33
N LEU A 46 -16.50 -8.21 7.24
CA LEU A 46 -15.41 -7.94 6.32
C LEU A 46 -15.65 -6.66 5.49
N ASP A 47 -16.88 -6.38 5.09
CA ASP A 47 -17.21 -5.14 4.37
C ASP A 47 -16.94 -3.92 5.25
N TYR A 48 -17.41 -3.95 6.51
CA TYR A 48 -17.15 -2.89 7.49
C TYR A 48 -15.66 -2.68 7.77
N ARG A 49 -14.82 -3.69 7.53
CA ARG A 49 -13.36 -3.53 7.64
C ARG A 49 -12.77 -2.73 6.50
N PHE A 50 -13.35 -2.67 5.31
CA PHE A 50 -12.72 -2.01 4.15
C PHE A 50 -13.52 -0.82 3.59
N PHE A 51 -14.82 -0.76 3.80
CA PHE A 51 -15.68 0.33 3.34
C PHE A 51 -16.11 1.24 4.48
N SER A 52 -16.48 2.46 4.13
CA SER A 52 -17.20 3.42 4.97
C SER A 52 -18.68 3.07 5.06
N GLU A 53 -19.39 3.68 6.01
CA GLU A 53 -20.84 3.49 6.16
C GLU A 53 -21.61 3.96 4.91
N ALA A 54 -21.20 5.07 4.30
CA ALA A 54 -21.78 5.58 3.06
C ALA A 54 -21.64 4.57 1.91
N GLU A 55 -20.43 4.04 1.68
CA GLU A 55 -20.19 3.02 0.64
C GLU A 55 -21.00 1.74 0.89
N ILE A 56 -21.13 1.31 2.14
CA ILE A 56 -21.96 0.14 2.50
C ILE A 56 -23.44 0.39 2.19
N ASN A 57 -23.94 1.59 2.50
CA ASN A 57 -25.32 2.00 2.21
C ASN A 57 -25.58 2.11 0.71
N GLU A 58 -24.58 2.48 -0.09
CA GLU A 58 -24.66 2.46 -1.54
C GLU A 58 -24.62 1.04 -2.14
N GLY A 59 -24.36 0.02 -1.33
CA GLY A 59 -24.34 -1.39 -1.75
C GLY A 59 -22.96 -1.94 -2.08
N MET A 60 -21.87 -1.29 -1.66
CA MET A 60 -20.52 -1.81 -1.85
C MET A 60 -20.27 -3.04 -0.98
N ARG A 61 -19.70 -4.08 -1.59
CA ARG A 61 -19.38 -5.37 -0.97
C ARG A 61 -18.02 -5.88 -1.44
N LEU A 62 -17.37 -6.68 -0.59
CA LEU A 62 -16.24 -7.50 -0.98
C LEU A 62 -16.76 -8.85 -1.44
N ALA A 63 -16.46 -9.24 -2.67
CA ALA A 63 -16.99 -10.46 -3.27
C ALA A 63 -16.43 -11.76 -2.67
N CYS A 64 -15.27 -11.71 -2.01
CA CYS A 64 -14.54 -12.91 -1.59
C CYS A 64 -15.21 -13.73 -0.47
N ASP A 65 -16.13 -13.15 0.28
CA ASP A 65 -16.84 -13.78 1.40
C ASP A 65 -18.37 -13.80 1.18
N LYS A 66 -18.84 -13.61 -0.06
CA LYS A 66 -20.27 -13.51 -0.36
C LYS A 66 -20.80 -14.74 -1.08
N THR A 67 -22.04 -15.08 -0.74
CA THR A 67 -22.82 -16.10 -1.42
C THR A 67 -23.93 -15.46 -2.25
N ILE A 68 -24.25 -16.08 -3.38
CA ILE A 68 -25.36 -15.70 -4.26
C ILE A 68 -26.47 -16.74 -4.16
N GLY A 69 -27.70 -16.28 -3.97
CA GLY A 69 -28.89 -17.13 -3.85
C GLY A 69 -29.69 -17.28 -5.15
N GLY A 70 -29.31 -16.56 -6.21
CA GLY A 70 -30.08 -16.43 -7.44
C GLY A 70 -29.27 -15.71 -8.52
N ALA A 71 -29.79 -15.67 -9.75
CA ALA A 71 -29.23 -14.79 -10.78
C ALA A 71 -29.31 -13.34 -10.30
N MET A 72 -28.24 -12.58 -10.50
CA MET A 72 -28.19 -11.18 -10.07
C MET A 72 -27.31 -10.34 -10.97
N GLU A 73 -27.64 -9.06 -11.02
CA GLU A 73 -26.77 -8.07 -11.63
C GLU A 73 -25.90 -7.42 -10.55
N ILE A 74 -24.60 -7.31 -10.85
CA ILE A 74 -23.64 -6.61 -10.02
C ILE A 74 -22.83 -5.64 -10.86
N GLU A 75 -22.27 -4.62 -10.21
CA GLU A 75 -21.19 -3.84 -10.80
C GLU A 75 -19.85 -4.33 -10.25
N CYS A 76 -18.99 -4.84 -11.11
CA CYS A 76 -17.66 -5.32 -10.76
C CYS A 76 -16.61 -4.26 -11.08
N TYR A 77 -15.78 -3.95 -10.08
CA TYR A 77 -14.65 -3.02 -10.19
C TYR A 77 -13.30 -3.76 -10.24
N MET A 78 -13.34 -5.09 -10.26
CA MET A 78 -12.14 -5.92 -10.41
C MET A 78 -11.67 -5.90 -11.87
N GLN A 79 -10.37 -6.10 -12.06
CA GLN A 79 -9.79 -6.33 -13.37
C GLN A 79 -9.80 -7.84 -13.68
N LYS A 80 -10.05 -8.19 -14.95
CA LYS A 80 -9.84 -9.57 -15.42
C LYS A 80 -8.34 -9.82 -15.47
N ALA A 81 -7.92 -11.05 -15.15
CA ALA A 81 -6.52 -11.39 -15.36
C ALA A 81 -6.23 -11.48 -16.87
N PRO A 82 -5.05 -11.02 -17.31
CA PRO A 82 -4.64 -11.22 -18.69
C PRO A 82 -4.57 -12.71 -19.00
N ALA A 83 -4.89 -13.06 -20.25
CA ALA A 83 -4.57 -14.39 -20.75
C ALA A 83 -3.03 -14.57 -20.71
N PRO A 84 -2.51 -15.68 -20.18
CA PRO A 84 -1.08 -15.92 -20.17
C PRO A 84 -0.53 -15.89 -21.59
N ARG A 85 0.50 -15.07 -21.80
CA ARG A 85 1.31 -15.04 -23.03
C ARG A 85 2.78 -15.12 -22.63
N LYS A 86 3.66 -15.40 -23.59
CA LYS A 86 5.08 -15.25 -23.34
C LYS A 86 5.41 -13.76 -23.17
N LEU A 87 6.13 -13.42 -22.11
CA LEU A 87 6.73 -12.09 -21.93
C LEU A 87 8.19 -12.09 -22.39
N TYR A 88 8.72 -10.91 -22.71
CA TYR A 88 10.07 -10.65 -23.15
C TYR A 88 10.72 -9.65 -22.21
N ASP A 89 11.82 -10.07 -21.58
CA ASP A 89 12.57 -9.24 -20.62
C ASP A 89 11.70 -8.56 -19.53
N PRO A 90 10.83 -9.31 -18.83
CA PRO A 90 10.00 -8.70 -17.80
C PRO A 90 10.83 -8.30 -16.58
N THR A 91 10.38 -7.24 -15.92
CA THR A 91 10.81 -6.87 -14.56
C THR A 91 9.75 -7.25 -13.55
N VAL A 92 10.12 -7.28 -12.28
CA VAL A 92 9.19 -7.57 -11.18
C VAL A 92 9.29 -6.48 -10.12
N SER A 93 8.18 -6.11 -9.49
CA SER A 93 8.18 -5.25 -8.30
C SER A 93 7.58 -5.99 -7.12
N ALA A 94 8.20 -5.87 -5.95
CA ALA A 94 7.65 -6.27 -4.66
C ALA A 94 7.45 -5.02 -3.79
N VAL A 95 6.21 -4.56 -3.69
CA VAL A 95 5.80 -3.47 -2.81
C VAL A 95 5.25 -4.08 -1.52
N LEU A 96 6.05 -4.08 -0.48
CA LEU A 96 5.78 -4.76 0.78
C LEU A 96 5.15 -3.79 1.79
N GLY A 97 3.81 -3.76 1.87
CA GLY A 97 3.06 -2.94 2.82
C GLY A 97 2.87 -3.61 4.18
N GLY A 98 2.35 -2.89 5.19
CA GLY A 98 2.20 -3.41 6.56
C GLY A 98 1.15 -4.52 6.75
N THR A 99 0.14 -4.58 5.88
CA THR A 99 -0.98 -5.55 5.95
C THR A 99 -1.03 -6.45 4.73
N ALA A 100 -0.85 -5.86 3.55
CA ALA A 100 -0.77 -6.56 2.29
C ALA A 100 0.47 -6.10 1.51
N SER A 101 1.05 -7.04 0.78
CA SER A 101 2.16 -6.83 -0.14
C SER A 101 1.70 -7.12 -1.56
N GLU A 102 2.28 -6.41 -2.52
CA GLU A 102 1.95 -6.51 -3.93
C GLU A 102 3.17 -6.94 -4.71
N ILE A 103 3.05 -8.07 -5.41
CA ILE A 103 4.10 -8.58 -6.28
C ILE A 103 3.57 -8.48 -7.70
N SER A 104 4.24 -7.70 -8.54
CA SER A 104 3.77 -7.40 -9.90
C SER A 104 4.82 -7.78 -10.93
N ILE A 105 4.39 -8.35 -12.05
CA ILE A 105 5.21 -8.57 -13.22
C ILE A 105 4.91 -7.49 -14.26
N ILE A 106 5.95 -6.94 -14.84
CA ILE A 106 5.94 -5.72 -15.64
C ILE A 106 6.69 -5.98 -16.94
N GLU A 107 6.15 -5.56 -18.08
CA GLU A 107 6.82 -5.58 -19.39
C GLU A 107 6.68 -4.18 -19.99
N ASP A 108 7.78 -3.60 -20.48
CA ASP A 108 7.80 -2.26 -21.08
C ASP A 108 7.17 -1.14 -20.22
N GLY A 109 7.25 -1.28 -18.88
CA GLY A 109 6.67 -0.35 -17.91
C GLY A 109 5.19 -0.58 -17.60
N ASP A 110 4.51 -1.44 -18.36
CA ASP A 110 3.11 -1.81 -18.13
C ASP A 110 3.02 -2.96 -17.12
N ILE A 111 2.19 -2.76 -16.09
CA ILE A 111 1.86 -3.83 -15.14
C ILE A 111 0.99 -4.86 -15.86
N ILE A 112 1.54 -6.06 -16.03
CA ILE A 112 0.82 -7.17 -16.66
C ILE A 112 -0.10 -7.84 -15.64
N GLU A 113 0.43 -8.16 -14.47
CA GLU A 113 -0.36 -8.76 -13.40
C GLU A 113 0.22 -8.43 -12.02
N THR A 114 -0.67 -8.26 -11.04
CA THR A 114 -0.32 -8.03 -9.64
C THR A 114 -0.96 -9.10 -8.75
N LEU A 115 -0.13 -9.79 -7.98
CA LEU A 115 -0.53 -10.62 -6.84
C LEU A 115 -0.58 -9.75 -5.59
N VAL A 116 -1.60 -9.91 -4.75
CA VAL A 116 -1.75 -9.13 -3.51
C VAL A 116 -1.86 -10.06 -2.33
N LEU A 117 -0.80 -10.15 -1.54
CA LEU A 117 -0.62 -11.20 -0.54
C LEU A 117 -0.69 -10.59 0.86
N PRO A 118 -1.12 -11.35 1.89
CA PRO A 118 -0.98 -10.89 3.27
C PRO A 118 0.50 -10.72 3.62
N THR A 119 0.87 -9.58 4.21
CA THR A 119 2.24 -9.36 4.66
C THR A 119 2.49 -10.17 5.95
N PRO A 120 3.54 -11.01 5.99
CA PRO A 120 3.95 -11.66 7.23
C PRO A 120 4.44 -10.62 8.25
N LYS A 121 4.65 -11.04 9.49
CA LYS A 121 5.39 -10.20 10.45
C LYS A 121 6.80 -9.92 9.90
N PRO A 122 7.37 -8.72 10.17
CA PRO A 122 8.72 -8.38 9.72
C PRO A 122 9.74 -9.44 10.15
N ASP A 123 10.23 -10.19 9.17
CA ASP A 123 11.17 -11.28 9.33
C ASP A 123 11.86 -11.51 7.99
N THR A 124 13.19 -11.53 8.00
CA THR A 124 14.04 -11.61 6.80
C THR A 124 13.63 -12.76 5.88
N ILE A 125 13.52 -13.96 6.44
CA ILE A 125 13.27 -15.18 5.67
C ILE A 125 11.86 -15.13 5.09
N LYS A 126 10.87 -14.75 5.89
CA LYS A 126 9.46 -14.71 5.44
C LYS A 126 9.23 -13.63 4.39
N LEU A 127 9.82 -12.44 4.53
CA LEU A 127 9.66 -11.34 3.57
C LEU A 127 10.34 -11.67 2.24
N ARG A 128 11.58 -12.14 2.27
CA ARG A 128 12.30 -12.57 1.05
C ARG A 128 11.59 -13.75 0.38
N SER A 129 11.14 -14.74 1.14
CA SER A 129 10.36 -15.86 0.60
C SER A 129 9.05 -15.40 -0.04
N LEU A 130 8.32 -14.47 0.59
CA LEU A 130 7.11 -13.87 0.02
C LEU A 130 7.42 -13.19 -1.31
N ALA A 131 8.45 -12.35 -1.37
CA ALA A 131 8.82 -11.62 -2.58
C ALA A 131 9.28 -12.58 -3.69
N GLY A 132 10.29 -13.41 -3.41
CA GLY A 132 10.92 -14.29 -4.39
C GLY A 132 9.99 -15.37 -4.92
N LYS A 133 9.32 -16.13 -4.05
CA LYS A 133 8.44 -17.23 -4.50
C LYS A 133 7.34 -16.73 -5.44
N ASN A 134 6.71 -15.60 -5.09
CA ASN A 134 5.59 -15.09 -5.87
C ASN A 134 6.06 -14.36 -7.14
N ALA A 135 7.30 -13.84 -7.17
CA ALA A 135 7.94 -13.41 -8.39
C ALA A 135 8.13 -14.60 -9.36
N VAL A 136 8.62 -15.74 -8.84
CA VAL A 136 8.79 -16.98 -9.62
C VAL A 136 7.49 -17.46 -10.23
N GLU A 137 6.44 -17.57 -9.41
CA GLU A 137 5.12 -17.98 -9.89
C GLU A 137 4.60 -17.08 -11.01
N LEU A 138 4.88 -15.78 -10.96
CA LEU A 138 4.50 -14.85 -12.02
C LEU A 138 5.30 -15.08 -13.30
N TYR A 139 6.62 -15.02 -13.27
CA TYR A 139 7.38 -15.13 -14.52
C TYR A 139 7.27 -16.52 -15.16
N GLU A 140 7.12 -17.60 -14.38
CA GLU A 140 6.86 -18.95 -14.89
C GLU A 140 5.50 -19.03 -15.60
N LYS A 141 4.46 -18.43 -15.01
CA LYS A 141 3.13 -18.32 -15.62
C LYS A 141 3.18 -17.67 -17.00
N TYR A 142 4.10 -16.72 -17.17
CA TYR A 142 4.30 -15.98 -18.42
C TYR A 142 5.45 -16.53 -19.28
N GLY A 143 5.88 -17.78 -19.04
CA GLY A 143 6.83 -18.50 -19.91
C GLY A 143 8.25 -17.91 -19.92
N VAL A 144 8.64 -17.28 -18.82
CA VAL A 144 9.97 -16.68 -18.60
C VAL A 144 10.68 -17.44 -17.49
N ALA A 145 12.01 -17.56 -17.58
CA ALA A 145 12.82 -18.30 -16.59
C ALA A 145 13.28 -17.44 -15.41
N LYS A 146 13.51 -16.14 -15.64
CA LYS A 146 13.94 -15.16 -14.65
C LYS A 146 13.55 -13.75 -15.10
N ALA A 147 13.33 -12.84 -14.14
CA ALA A 147 13.19 -11.42 -14.41
C ALA A 147 14.57 -10.74 -14.49
N SER A 148 14.71 -9.68 -15.27
CA SER A 148 15.96 -8.90 -15.33
C SER A 148 16.21 -8.16 -14.02
N THR A 149 15.29 -7.29 -13.63
CA THR A 149 15.38 -6.53 -12.38
C THR A 149 14.16 -6.77 -11.50
N MET A 150 14.40 -6.89 -10.19
CA MET A 150 13.36 -6.88 -9.17
C MET A 150 13.44 -5.59 -8.33
N LEU A 151 12.38 -4.77 -8.32
CA LEU A 151 12.28 -3.66 -7.37
C LEU A 151 11.75 -4.17 -6.04
N VAL A 152 12.38 -3.81 -4.91
CA VAL A 152 11.82 -4.09 -3.58
C VAL A 152 11.62 -2.79 -2.82
N ALA A 153 10.37 -2.52 -2.42
CA ALA A 153 9.99 -1.35 -1.64
C ALA A 153 9.16 -1.74 -0.43
N GLY A 154 9.18 -0.94 0.63
CA GLY A 154 8.44 -1.22 1.85
C GLY A 154 8.49 -0.07 2.85
N THR A 155 7.79 -0.25 3.97
CA THR A 155 7.94 0.64 5.14
C THR A 155 9.34 0.47 5.75
N PRO A 156 9.83 1.40 6.58
CA PRO A 156 11.13 1.26 7.24
C PRO A 156 11.29 -0.08 7.96
N GLU A 157 10.29 -0.47 8.75
CA GLU A 157 10.33 -1.69 9.56
C GLU A 157 10.40 -2.96 8.69
N ILE A 158 9.76 -2.91 7.51
CA ILE A 158 9.80 -4.01 6.54
C ILE A 158 11.13 -4.05 5.82
N MET A 159 11.67 -2.89 5.41
CA MET A 159 12.94 -2.83 4.69
C MET A 159 14.11 -3.21 5.59
N GLU A 160 14.14 -2.74 6.84
CA GLU A 160 15.11 -3.15 7.85
C GLU A 160 15.09 -4.68 8.03
N ALA A 161 13.90 -5.27 8.20
CA ALA A 161 13.75 -6.71 8.28
C ALA A 161 14.14 -7.43 6.97
N PHE A 162 13.89 -6.83 5.80
CA PHE A 162 14.25 -7.39 4.50
C PHE A 162 15.77 -7.43 4.31
N PHE A 163 16.51 -6.40 4.72
CA PHE A 163 17.97 -6.34 4.67
C PHE A 163 18.62 -7.34 5.64
N GLY A 164 17.98 -7.58 6.78
CA GLY A 164 18.37 -8.62 7.73
C GLY A 164 18.86 -8.07 9.06
N ARG A 165 19.06 -8.96 10.04
CA ARG A 165 19.46 -8.55 11.40
C ARG A 165 20.77 -7.76 11.40
N GLY A 166 20.75 -6.58 12.00
CA GLY A 166 21.91 -5.71 12.17
C GLY A 166 22.22 -4.82 10.98
N ALA A 167 21.41 -4.87 9.91
CA ALA A 167 21.43 -3.85 8.87
C ALA A 167 20.79 -2.57 9.43
N ASP A 168 21.57 -1.49 9.55
CA ASP A 168 20.99 -0.18 9.83
C ASP A 168 20.39 0.34 8.52
N ILE A 169 19.13 0.75 8.54
CA ILE A 169 18.48 1.29 7.35
C ILE A 169 19.19 2.55 6.83
N SER A 170 19.92 3.26 7.69
CA SER A 170 20.77 4.38 7.33
C SER A 170 22.07 3.99 6.61
N ASP A 171 22.50 2.72 6.70
CA ASP A 171 23.57 2.17 5.88
C ASP A 171 23.13 2.02 4.41
N TYR A 172 21.82 1.96 4.17
CA TYR A 172 21.21 1.89 2.84
C TYR A 172 20.80 3.30 2.40
N SER A 173 21.16 3.65 1.17
CA SER A 173 21.42 5.05 0.83
C SER A 173 20.16 5.94 0.70
N ARG A 174 20.34 7.26 0.90
CA ARG A 174 19.35 8.31 0.55
C ARG A 174 19.11 8.44 -0.97
N SER A 175 19.72 7.58 -1.76
CA SER A 175 19.55 7.42 -3.20
C SER A 175 19.09 5.99 -3.53
N GLY A 176 18.43 5.81 -4.67
CA GLY A 176 18.11 4.48 -5.15
C GLY A 176 19.38 3.76 -5.60
N ASP A 177 19.50 2.47 -5.30
CA ASP A 177 20.64 1.66 -5.71
C ASP A 177 20.18 0.36 -6.38
N THR A 178 20.96 -0.10 -7.36
CA THR A 178 20.76 -1.39 -8.01
C THR A 178 21.91 -2.29 -7.61
N VAL A 179 21.58 -3.39 -6.95
CA VAL A 179 22.58 -4.31 -6.39
C VAL A 179 22.37 -5.73 -6.91
N GLU A 180 23.37 -6.60 -6.76
CA GLU A 180 23.24 -8.00 -7.15
C GLU A 180 22.13 -8.70 -6.36
N ALA A 181 21.26 -9.42 -7.07
CA ALA A 181 20.13 -10.12 -6.45
C ALA A 181 20.57 -11.22 -5.46
N SER A 182 21.79 -11.73 -5.62
CA SER A 182 22.43 -12.73 -4.74
C SER A 182 22.54 -12.25 -3.29
N LEU A 183 22.67 -10.94 -3.05
CA LEU A 183 22.74 -10.36 -1.70
C LEU A 183 21.47 -10.60 -0.87
N PHE A 184 20.33 -10.77 -1.56
CA PHE A 184 19.02 -10.94 -0.95
C PHE A 184 18.36 -12.28 -1.28
N ASP A 185 19.08 -13.20 -1.93
CA ASP A 185 18.53 -14.47 -2.44
C ASP A 185 17.30 -14.26 -3.36
N MET A 186 17.31 -13.18 -4.16
CA MET A 186 16.19 -12.83 -5.03
C MET A 186 16.28 -13.51 -6.41
N PRO A 187 15.15 -13.92 -7.02
CA PRO A 187 15.12 -14.64 -8.28
C PRO A 187 15.11 -13.69 -9.51
N SER A 188 16.02 -12.72 -9.52
CA SER A 188 16.27 -11.79 -10.62
C SER A 188 17.78 -11.68 -10.89
N GLU A 189 18.20 -10.95 -11.92
CA GLU A 189 19.63 -10.63 -12.09
C GLU A 189 20.07 -9.57 -11.08
N GLU A 190 19.26 -8.51 -10.96
CA GLU A 190 19.52 -7.39 -10.08
C GLU A 190 18.32 -7.08 -9.19
N VAL A 191 18.57 -6.42 -8.06
CA VAL A 191 17.54 -5.85 -7.20
C VAL A 191 17.70 -4.34 -7.17
N TYR A 192 16.66 -3.62 -7.57
CA TYR A 192 16.58 -2.18 -7.38
C TYR A 192 15.90 -1.86 -6.04
N LEU A 193 16.62 -1.12 -5.20
CA LEU A 193 16.13 -0.61 -3.94
C LEU A 193 15.87 0.89 -4.12
N PRO A 194 14.61 1.35 -4.13
CA PRO A 194 14.33 2.78 -4.13
C PRO A 194 14.88 3.45 -2.86
N PRO A 195 15.09 4.78 -2.88
CA PRO A 195 15.67 5.49 -1.75
C PRO A 195 14.90 5.24 -0.46
N ILE A 196 15.64 5.10 0.64
CA ILE A 196 15.08 5.07 1.98
C ILE A 196 15.58 6.29 2.74
N PRO A 197 14.76 7.35 2.87
CA PRO A 197 15.25 8.61 3.39
C PRO A 197 15.77 8.59 4.83
N ASN A 198 15.10 7.83 5.71
CA ASN A 198 15.42 7.70 7.14
C ASN A 198 14.60 6.58 7.79
N GLY A 199 14.78 6.35 9.10
CA GLY A 199 14.02 5.34 9.86
C GLY A 199 12.52 5.57 10.00
N TYR A 200 12.00 6.76 9.62
CA TYR A 200 10.57 7.08 9.71
C TYR A 200 9.86 6.95 8.35
N MET A 201 10.59 7.12 7.25
CA MET A 201 10.11 7.09 5.88
C MET A 201 10.85 6.04 5.07
N GLY A 202 10.14 5.01 4.61
CA GLY A 202 10.65 3.97 3.74
C GLY A 202 10.43 4.31 2.28
N SER A 203 10.83 3.39 1.41
CA SER A 203 10.60 3.49 -0.02
C SER A 203 9.12 3.42 -0.40
N LEU A 204 8.29 2.73 0.39
CA LEU A 204 6.84 2.72 0.19
C LEU A 204 6.23 4.11 0.39
N GLU A 205 6.54 4.77 1.50
CA GLU A 205 6.04 6.11 1.79
C GLU A 205 6.51 7.11 0.73
N LEU A 206 7.75 6.98 0.26
CA LEU A 206 8.29 7.81 -0.82
C LEU A 206 7.52 7.62 -2.14
N LEU A 207 7.19 6.37 -2.49
CA LEU A 207 6.36 6.06 -3.64
C LEU A 207 4.97 6.69 -3.48
N GLU A 208 4.33 6.61 -2.31
CA GLU A 208 3.01 7.23 -2.10
C GLU A 208 3.04 8.77 -2.11
N LEU A 209 4.15 9.36 -1.67
CA LEU A 209 4.36 10.81 -1.62
C LEU A 209 4.56 11.45 -3.00
N ASP A 210 5.07 10.70 -3.97
CA ASP A 210 5.11 11.16 -5.36
C ASP A 210 3.70 11.57 -5.83
N GLY A 211 3.57 12.57 -6.69
CA GLY A 211 2.25 13.07 -7.14
C GLY A 211 1.37 13.80 -6.10
N ILE A 212 1.67 13.74 -4.80
CA ILE A 212 1.02 14.62 -3.81
C ILE A 212 1.44 16.08 -4.07
N PRO A 213 0.55 17.08 -4.07
CA PRO A 213 0.95 18.48 -4.24
C PRO A 213 1.86 18.98 -3.12
N GLU A 214 2.71 19.96 -3.44
CA GLU A 214 3.46 20.70 -2.40
C GLU A 214 2.49 21.55 -1.57
N GLY A 215 2.78 21.75 -0.28
CA GLY A 215 1.87 22.38 0.68
C GLY A 215 0.71 21.47 1.12
N SER A 216 0.92 20.15 1.14
CA SER A 216 -0.11 19.16 1.50
C SER A 216 0.35 18.21 2.60
N LEU A 217 -0.61 17.69 3.36
CA LEU A 217 -0.40 16.62 4.32
C LEU A 217 -0.84 15.28 3.71
N LEU A 218 0.03 14.28 3.74
CA LEU A 218 -0.28 12.90 3.39
C LEU A 218 -0.48 12.08 4.67
N ILE A 219 -1.60 11.39 4.77
CA ILE A 219 -1.90 10.41 5.82
C ILE A 219 -1.92 9.03 5.18
N LEU A 220 -1.06 8.14 5.65
CA LEU A 220 -0.99 6.75 5.22
C LEU A 220 -1.61 5.87 6.30
N GLY A 221 -2.79 5.32 5.99
CA GLY A 221 -3.50 4.38 6.84
C GLY A 221 -2.97 2.95 6.68
N GLY A 222 -3.01 2.18 7.77
CA GLY A 222 -2.50 0.82 7.80
C GLY A 222 -2.56 0.22 9.21
N LYS A 223 -1.63 -0.69 9.53
CA LYS A 223 -1.44 -1.14 10.93
C LYS A 223 -0.97 -0.01 11.83
N ALA A 224 -0.17 0.89 11.29
CA ALA A 224 0.18 2.17 11.89
C ALA A 224 -0.29 3.28 10.95
N VAL A 225 -0.63 4.43 11.52
CA VAL A 225 -0.93 5.65 10.76
C VAL A 225 0.32 6.50 10.70
N LYS A 226 0.75 6.85 9.49
CA LYS A 226 1.84 7.80 9.26
C LYS A 226 1.29 9.08 8.69
N ILE A 227 1.85 10.21 9.10
CA ILE A 227 1.51 11.53 8.59
C ILE A 227 2.78 12.15 8.04
N ILE A 228 2.73 12.73 6.86
CA ILE A 228 3.88 13.30 6.17
C ILE A 228 3.46 14.64 5.60
N TYR A 229 4.12 15.72 5.99
CA TYR A 229 3.99 17.00 5.29
C TYR A 229 4.93 17.06 4.10
N LYS A 230 4.40 17.50 2.95
CA LYS A 230 5.14 17.71 1.72
C LYS A 230 5.20 19.21 1.41
N GLY A 231 6.30 19.87 1.78
CA GLY A 231 6.61 21.25 1.41
C GLY A 231 7.97 21.36 0.69
N GLU A 232 8.67 22.46 0.92
CA GLU A 232 10.07 22.60 0.50
C GLU A 232 10.94 21.49 1.10
N THR A 233 10.66 21.16 2.36
CA THR A 233 11.14 19.98 3.08
C THR A 233 10.02 18.93 3.17
N VAL A 234 10.42 17.67 3.40
CA VAL A 234 9.50 16.57 3.66
C VAL A 234 9.64 16.15 5.11
N ALA A 235 8.57 16.29 5.87
CA ALA A 235 8.54 16.08 7.31
C ALA A 235 7.62 14.91 7.65
N PRO A 236 8.15 13.68 7.83
CA PRO A 236 7.37 12.56 8.32
C PRO A 236 7.14 12.66 9.83
N ILE A 237 6.01 12.14 10.30
CA ILE A 237 5.74 11.83 11.70
C ILE A 237 6.10 10.38 11.95
N SER A 238 6.85 10.16 13.03
CA SER A 238 7.11 8.83 13.58
C SER A 238 5.84 8.05 13.86
N ALA A 239 5.89 6.77 13.51
CA ALA A 239 4.87 5.79 13.83
C ALA A 239 4.55 5.83 15.33
N LEU A 240 3.35 6.31 15.67
CA LEU A 240 2.73 5.96 16.94
C LEU A 240 2.63 4.42 16.94
N PRO A 241 3.30 3.68 17.83
CA PRO A 241 3.24 2.22 17.81
C PRO A 241 1.82 1.78 18.15
N MET A 242 1.01 1.52 17.13
CA MET A 242 -0.42 1.24 17.25
C MET A 242 -0.65 -0.26 17.53
N GLU A 243 -0.22 -0.78 18.69
CA GLU A 243 -0.49 -2.19 19.01
C GLU A 243 -2.01 -2.47 19.07
N LYS A 244 -2.82 -1.47 19.46
CA LYS A 244 -4.27 -1.38 19.21
C LYS A 244 -4.67 0.08 19.07
N ALA A 245 -5.23 0.48 17.93
CA ALA A 245 -5.80 1.82 17.79
C ALA A 245 -6.99 2.00 18.75
N GLY A 246 -6.86 2.90 19.70
CA GLY A 246 -7.87 3.35 20.64
C GLY A 246 -7.89 4.88 20.74
N GLU A 247 -8.48 5.39 21.82
CA GLU A 247 -8.63 6.84 22.01
C GLU A 247 -7.30 7.57 22.14
N SER A 248 -6.29 6.95 22.76
CA SER A 248 -4.96 7.57 22.92
C SER A 248 -4.27 7.79 21.57
N GLU A 249 -4.32 6.80 20.67
CA GLU A 249 -3.74 6.90 19.35
C GLU A 249 -4.52 7.89 18.47
N ALA A 250 -5.85 7.92 18.61
CA ALA A 250 -6.70 8.90 17.94
C ALA A 250 -6.36 10.35 18.33
N ARG A 251 -6.13 10.59 19.63
CA ARG A 251 -5.66 11.89 20.13
C ARG A 251 -4.29 12.26 19.59
N ALA A 252 -3.37 11.31 19.54
CA ALA A 252 -2.01 11.55 19.05
C ALA A 252 -1.97 11.86 17.54
N VAL A 253 -2.76 11.16 16.72
CA VAL A 253 -2.92 11.49 15.29
C VAL A 253 -3.56 12.87 15.12
N TYR A 254 -4.59 13.18 15.90
CA TYR A 254 -5.25 14.50 15.83
C TYR A 254 -4.32 15.65 16.26
N ALA A 255 -3.56 15.45 17.34
CA ALA A 255 -2.55 16.40 17.82
C ALA A 255 -1.44 16.62 16.80
N ALA A 256 -1.01 15.56 16.11
CA ALA A 256 -0.07 15.64 15.01
C ALA A 256 -0.59 16.52 13.87
N ILE A 257 -1.83 16.33 13.42
CA ILE A 257 -2.41 17.17 12.36
C ILE A 257 -2.46 18.65 12.79
N LYS A 258 -2.84 18.92 14.05
CA LYS A 258 -2.81 20.28 14.60
C LYS A 258 -1.41 20.87 14.66
N TYR A 259 -0.43 20.10 15.11
CA TYR A 259 0.97 20.52 15.17
C TYR A 259 1.43 20.96 13.78
N PHE A 260 1.19 20.14 12.76
CA PHE A 260 1.53 20.52 11.40
C PHE A 260 0.74 21.74 10.90
N GLY A 261 -0.52 21.91 11.30
CA GLY A 261 -1.32 23.08 10.92
C GLY A 261 -0.89 24.38 11.61
N GLU A 262 -0.24 24.29 12.77
CA GLU A 262 0.38 25.45 13.45
C GLU A 262 1.76 25.78 12.87
N GLN A 263 2.51 24.77 12.43
CA GLN A 263 3.87 24.94 11.88
C GLN A 263 3.88 25.27 10.38
N TYR A 264 2.90 24.77 9.63
CA TYR A 264 2.86 24.84 8.18
C TYR A 264 1.47 25.22 7.69
N ASP A 265 1.43 26.09 6.69
CA ASP A 265 0.21 26.39 5.95
C ASP A 265 0.01 25.31 4.88
N PHE A 266 -0.90 24.36 5.13
CA PHE A 266 -1.29 23.36 4.15
C PHE A 266 -2.78 23.47 3.82
N SER A 267 -3.11 23.37 2.53
CA SER A 267 -4.47 23.53 2.04
C SER A 267 -5.25 22.22 1.98
N ASP A 268 -4.56 21.09 1.91
CA ASP A 268 -5.16 19.79 1.64
C ASP A 268 -4.54 18.67 2.47
N ILE A 269 -5.40 17.72 2.87
CA ILE A 269 -5.02 16.46 3.49
C ILE A 269 -5.41 15.33 2.54
N TYR A 270 -4.46 14.46 2.19
CA TYR A 270 -4.66 13.28 1.36
C TYR A 270 -4.56 12.02 2.22
N LEU A 271 -5.56 11.15 2.17
CA LEU A 271 -5.58 9.86 2.84
C LEU A 271 -5.37 8.74 1.82
N VAL A 272 -4.34 7.92 2.03
CA VAL A 272 -4.13 6.65 1.33
C VAL A 272 -4.39 5.51 2.29
N GLY A 273 -5.20 4.53 1.87
CA GLY A 273 -5.58 3.41 2.70
C GLY A 273 -6.67 3.74 3.72
N LYS A 274 -6.84 2.90 4.73
CA LYS A 274 -7.92 3.03 5.71
C LYS A 274 -7.39 3.40 7.09
N LEU A 275 -8.08 4.32 7.75
CA LEU A 275 -7.83 4.67 9.14
C LEU A 275 -8.57 3.70 10.09
N PRO A 276 -7.99 3.36 11.25
CA PRO A 276 -8.72 2.72 12.32
C PRO A 276 -9.93 3.56 12.78
N SER A 277 -11.05 2.92 13.11
CA SER A 277 -12.31 3.60 13.43
C SER A 277 -12.22 4.66 14.54
N PRO A 278 -11.46 4.47 15.65
CA PRO A 278 -11.30 5.52 16.65
C PRO A 278 -10.64 6.80 16.10
N ILE A 279 -9.68 6.64 15.19
CA ILE A 279 -9.01 7.77 14.54
C ILE A 279 -9.99 8.50 13.64
N GLU A 280 -10.66 7.75 12.75
CA GLU A 280 -11.63 8.33 11.82
C GLU A 280 -12.71 9.12 12.56
N ALA A 281 -13.28 8.56 13.63
CA ALA A 281 -14.27 9.24 14.47
C ALA A 281 -13.71 10.52 15.12
N ARG A 282 -12.46 10.52 15.58
CA ARG A 282 -11.81 11.70 16.17
C ARG A 282 -11.57 12.80 15.14
N LEU A 283 -11.12 12.44 13.93
CA LEU A 283 -10.92 13.37 12.83
C LEU A 283 -12.24 14.02 12.41
N GLN A 284 -13.30 13.22 12.27
CA GLN A 284 -14.66 13.72 11.96
C GLN A 284 -15.18 14.66 13.04
N LYS A 285 -15.07 14.27 14.33
CA LYS A 285 -15.45 15.13 15.46
C LYS A 285 -14.66 16.44 15.50
N GLY A 286 -13.40 16.39 15.07
CA GLY A 286 -12.53 17.56 14.95
C GLY A 286 -12.78 18.42 13.71
N GLY A 287 -13.71 18.05 12.83
CA GLY A 287 -13.99 18.76 11.59
C GLY A 287 -12.86 18.70 10.55
N ILE A 288 -11.99 17.68 10.64
CA ILE A 288 -10.89 17.50 9.68
C ILE A 288 -11.46 16.93 8.38
N ILE A 289 -11.24 17.66 7.30
CA ILE A 289 -11.64 17.26 5.94
C ILE A 289 -10.40 16.72 5.22
N TYR A 290 -10.52 15.54 4.61
CA TYR A 290 -9.46 14.92 3.84
C TYR A 290 -9.99 14.33 2.52
N LYS A 291 -9.12 14.23 1.53
CA LYS A 291 -9.36 13.60 0.24
C LYS A 291 -8.84 12.17 0.26
N THR A 292 -9.69 11.19 -0.04
CA THR A 292 -9.24 9.80 -0.16
C THR A 292 -8.69 9.54 -1.56
N GLN A 293 -7.56 8.82 -1.65
CA GLN A 293 -7.00 8.35 -2.91
C GLN A 293 -6.62 6.86 -2.82
N GLU A 294 -6.61 6.18 -3.96
CA GLU A 294 -6.07 4.83 -4.04
C GLU A 294 -4.54 4.85 -3.91
N SER A 295 -3.98 3.76 -3.38
CA SER A 295 -2.53 3.57 -3.34
C SER A 295 -1.98 3.58 -4.76
N ALA A 296 -0.97 4.43 -4.98
CA ALA A 296 -0.28 4.53 -6.26
C ALA A 296 1.11 3.88 -6.22
N ALA A 297 1.50 3.27 -5.08
CA ALA A 297 2.81 2.68 -4.89
C ALA A 297 3.18 1.64 -5.96
N THR A 298 2.26 0.74 -6.30
CA THR A 298 2.52 -0.31 -7.31
C THR A 298 2.75 0.28 -8.71
N ALA A 299 1.91 1.22 -9.15
CA ALA A 299 2.09 1.91 -10.42
C ALA A 299 3.41 2.68 -10.47
N ARG A 300 3.79 3.31 -9.36
CA ARG A 300 5.03 4.08 -9.23
C ARG A 300 6.27 3.20 -9.13
N ALA A 301 6.15 2.02 -8.54
CA ALA A 301 7.20 1.01 -8.56
C ALA A 301 7.47 0.53 -9.99
N ALA A 302 6.42 0.28 -10.79
CA ALA A 302 6.57 -0.06 -12.20
C ALA A 302 7.22 1.07 -13.02
N ALA A 303 6.81 2.32 -12.76
CA ALA A 303 7.46 3.49 -13.37
C ALA A 303 8.94 3.60 -12.97
N ALA A 304 9.28 3.32 -11.71
CA ALA A 304 10.66 3.34 -11.24
C ALA A 304 11.53 2.29 -11.92
N LEU A 305 10.99 1.16 -12.36
CA LEU A 305 11.75 0.14 -13.11
C LEU A 305 12.05 0.54 -14.56
N SER A 306 11.24 1.41 -15.16
CA SER A 306 11.29 1.76 -16.58
C SER A 306 11.72 3.21 -16.90
N ASP A 307 11.63 4.12 -15.92
CA ASP A 307 11.92 5.55 -16.12
C ASP A 307 12.99 6.08 -15.16
N ASN A 308 14.19 6.37 -15.69
CA ASN A 308 15.28 6.98 -14.93
C ASN A 308 14.98 8.40 -14.45
N LYS A 309 14.11 9.15 -15.14
CA LYS A 309 13.65 10.47 -14.64
C LYS A 309 12.76 10.29 -13.42
N PHE A 310 11.97 9.23 -13.37
CA PHE A 310 11.19 8.86 -12.20
C PHE A 310 12.09 8.53 -11.00
N LYS A 311 13.12 7.68 -11.20
CA LYS A 311 14.13 7.40 -10.14
C LYS A 311 14.77 8.68 -9.61
N THR A 312 15.20 9.58 -10.51
CA THR A 312 15.78 10.89 -10.15
C THR A 312 14.81 11.74 -9.32
N ARG A 313 13.51 11.66 -9.58
CA ARG A 313 12.49 12.39 -8.82
C ARG A 313 12.33 11.81 -7.42
N LEU A 314 12.35 10.49 -7.27
CA LEU A 314 12.37 9.84 -5.95
C LEU A 314 13.61 10.26 -5.15
N ASP A 315 14.80 10.26 -5.75
CA ASP A 315 16.03 10.70 -5.08
C ASP A 315 15.92 12.15 -4.58
N LYS A 316 15.34 13.05 -5.39
CA LYS A 316 15.11 14.44 -4.99
C LYS A 316 14.14 14.55 -3.81
N LEU A 317 13.05 13.78 -3.82
CA LEU A 317 12.12 13.73 -2.69
C LEU A 317 12.80 13.19 -1.43
N ALA A 318 13.60 12.13 -1.56
CA ALA A 318 14.32 11.54 -0.44
C ALA A 318 15.34 12.50 0.19
N ARG A 319 16.04 13.29 -0.62
CA ARG A 319 16.97 14.33 -0.12
C ARG A 319 16.27 15.44 0.65
N LYS A 320 15.02 15.76 0.30
CA LYS A 320 14.19 16.76 1.01
C LYS A 320 13.65 16.24 2.34
N ALA A 321 13.63 14.92 2.55
CA ALA A 321 13.12 14.32 3.76
C ALA A 321 14.13 14.40 4.91
N TYR A 322 13.63 14.80 6.08
CA TYR A 322 14.37 14.80 7.34
C TYR A 322 13.66 13.94 8.39
N ALA A 323 14.37 13.60 9.46
CA ALA A 323 13.81 12.86 10.58
C ALA A 323 13.18 13.85 11.58
N LEU A 324 11.90 13.64 11.92
CA LEU A 324 11.19 14.41 12.94
C LEU A 324 10.54 13.45 13.94
N ASP A 325 10.99 13.52 15.20
CA ASP A 325 10.38 12.78 16.30
C ASP A 325 9.48 13.70 17.12
N LEU A 326 8.17 13.65 16.86
CA LEU A 326 7.20 14.48 17.57
C LEU A 326 7.12 14.19 19.07
N SER A 327 7.57 13.01 19.52
CA SER A 327 7.53 12.70 20.95
C SER A 327 8.48 13.60 21.76
N GLU A 328 9.51 14.16 21.12
CA GLU A 328 10.45 15.10 21.70
C GLU A 328 9.99 16.57 21.53
N GLU A 329 8.93 16.83 20.77
CA GLU A 329 8.42 18.18 20.51
C GLU A 329 7.45 18.64 21.61
N GLU A 330 7.89 19.61 22.43
CA GLU A 330 7.11 20.17 23.55
C GLU A 330 5.72 20.64 23.09
N ARG A 331 5.64 21.33 21.96
CA ARG A 331 4.38 21.83 21.42
C ARG A 331 3.42 20.70 21.03
N TRP A 332 3.93 19.60 20.49
CA TRP A 332 3.10 18.45 20.17
C TRP A 332 2.57 17.78 21.44
N GLN A 333 3.39 17.67 22.49
CA GLN A 333 2.97 17.13 23.79
C GLN A 333 1.85 17.96 24.43
N GLU A 334 1.92 19.29 24.34
CA GLU A 334 0.82 20.18 24.76
C GLU A 334 -0.46 19.91 23.97
N LEU A 335 -0.37 19.83 22.64
CA LEU A 335 -1.50 19.54 21.77
C LEU A 335 -2.09 18.15 22.03
N LEU A 336 -1.26 17.16 22.36
CA LEU A 336 -1.67 15.82 22.74
C LEU A 336 -2.48 15.83 24.05
N ALA A 337 -2.04 16.59 25.05
CA ALA A 337 -2.76 16.73 26.32
C ALA A 337 -4.12 17.43 26.17
N LEU A 338 -4.27 18.30 25.17
CA LEU A 338 -5.49 19.04 24.85
C LEU A 338 -6.44 18.32 23.87
N SER A 339 -5.97 17.26 23.23
CA SER A 339 -6.72 16.49 22.21
C SER A 339 -7.55 15.38 22.83
#